data_AF-A0A495A5P2-F1
#
_entry.id   AF-A0A495A5P2-F1
#
_cell.length_a   1.000
_cell.length_b   1.000
_cell.length_c   1.000
_cell.angle_alpha   90.00
_cell.angle_beta   90.00
_cell.angle_gamma   90.00
#
_symmetry.space_group_name_H-M   'P 1'
#
loop_
_entity.id
_entity.type
_entity.pdbx_description
1 polymer ?
#
loop_
_entity_poly.entity_id
_entity_poly.type
_entity_poly.pdbx_seq_one_letter_code
_entity_poly.pdbx_strand_id
1 'polypeptide(L)'
;MSGAERAVFAHRFMGLFVLAAFAAPFFEAPEYLDATERTREMAVSMTAYVLAGLIVALPRWDGRRFPAVPTALVTVLFLVAAQQGYATTPPTPDAGQSPWFHLGFIAMLFALGMRRRPGWAFAVWLGVTALSVLRWPVVNGTIIPVETYHVVGVAVMITTWMVERQYDFFLRRSEETQRILDNARARDEAEKDMRHASSRRVDEVRRLAGGLLEQIAHDSAEVTDYDVQQFRLTEAQLRDSIRGRSIATPHVLELTRAARARGVAVDILDERGSTPSPEVLQSTAQQLAEILSGVQSGVVTVRALPPGDPAAVFIVYDSQNPDDDPVAVEIADVTGVASVF
;
A
#
# COMPACT_ATOMS: atom_id res chain seq x y z
N MET A 1 -0.01 8.26 17.16
CA MET A 1 0.92 7.45 16.32
C MET A 1 2.12 7.03 17.16
N SER A 2 2.36 5.73 17.39
CA SER A 2 3.69 5.10 17.69
C SER A 2 3.65 3.82 18.55
N GLY A 3 2.66 2.95 18.33
CA GLY A 3 2.70 1.56 18.83
C GLY A 3 3.40 0.57 17.89
N ALA A 4 3.89 1.04 16.74
CA ALA A 4 4.51 0.17 15.74
C ALA A 4 5.84 -0.41 16.27
N GLU A 5 5.93 -1.73 16.26
CA GLU A 5 7.15 -2.48 16.55
C GLU A 5 8.24 -2.13 15.53
N ARG A 6 9.47 -1.99 16.00
CA ARG A 6 10.63 -1.71 15.15
C ARG A 6 11.69 -2.77 15.35
N ALA A 7 11.90 -3.60 14.33
CA ALA A 7 12.79 -4.76 14.38
C ALA A 7 14.22 -4.43 14.81
N VAL A 8 14.76 -3.26 14.42
CA VAL A 8 16.11 -2.82 14.82
C VAL A 8 16.27 -2.64 16.33
N PHE A 9 15.17 -2.34 17.04
CA PHE A 9 15.16 -2.22 18.50
C PHE A 9 14.70 -3.51 19.20
N ALA A 10 14.39 -4.55 18.42
CA ALA A 10 13.96 -5.85 18.91
C ALA A 10 15.12 -6.85 18.80
N HIS A 11 15.83 -7.09 19.90
CA HIS A 11 16.92 -8.07 19.92
C HIS A 11 16.93 -8.88 21.20
N ARG A 12 16.91 -10.22 21.07
CA ARG A 12 16.81 -11.17 22.20
C ARG A 12 17.94 -11.04 23.22
N PHE A 13 19.12 -10.58 22.79
CA PHE A 13 20.27 -10.40 23.68
C PHE A 13 20.41 -8.97 24.24
N MET A 14 19.53 -8.04 23.84
CA MET A 14 19.65 -6.63 24.28
C MET A 14 19.50 -6.49 25.80
N GLY A 15 18.55 -7.20 26.41
CA GLY A 15 18.38 -7.19 27.86
C GLY A 15 19.62 -7.72 28.59
N LEU A 16 20.25 -8.78 28.06
CA LEU A 16 21.47 -9.35 28.64
C LEU A 16 22.67 -8.38 28.50
N PHE A 17 22.80 -7.73 27.35
CA PHE A 17 23.84 -6.72 27.13
C PHE A 17 23.70 -5.53 28.07
N VAL A 18 22.48 -4.97 28.21
CA VAL A 18 22.22 -3.87 29.13
C VAL A 18 22.45 -4.32 30.57
N LEU A 19 21.98 -5.50 30.96
CA LEU A 19 22.20 -6.02 32.32
C LEU A 19 23.68 -6.23 32.62
N ALA A 20 24.48 -6.75 31.66
CA ALA A 20 25.92 -6.86 31.80
C ALA A 20 26.60 -5.50 31.95
N ALA A 21 26.16 -4.48 31.20
CA ALA A 21 26.68 -3.12 31.32
C ALA A 21 26.36 -2.48 32.69
N PHE A 22 25.19 -2.79 33.27
CA PHE A 22 24.85 -2.39 34.64
C PHE A 22 25.59 -3.21 35.71
N ALA A 23 26.02 -4.44 35.40
CA ALA A 23 26.80 -5.25 36.34
C ALA A 23 28.27 -4.78 36.44
N ALA A 24 28.82 -4.16 35.39
CA ALA A 24 30.23 -3.80 35.31
C ALA A 24 30.73 -2.91 36.48
N PRO A 25 30.02 -1.86 36.91
CA PRO A 25 30.40 -1.07 38.10
C PRO A 25 30.58 -1.83 39.40
N PHE A 26 29.96 -3.01 39.55
CA PHE A 26 30.09 -3.80 40.78
C PHE A 26 31.45 -4.49 40.91
N PHE A 27 32.23 -4.59 39.84
CA PHE A 27 33.61 -5.08 39.93
C PHE A 27 34.53 -4.06 40.62
N GLU A 28 34.27 -2.76 40.44
CA GLU A 28 35.02 -1.67 41.06
C GLU A 28 34.41 -1.22 42.40
N ALA A 29 33.13 -1.53 42.65
CA ALA A 29 32.40 -1.12 43.85
C ALA A 29 33.07 -1.47 45.21
N PRO A 30 33.78 -2.60 45.39
CA PRO A 30 34.47 -2.88 46.65
C PRO A 30 35.49 -1.80 47.03
N GLU A 31 36.25 -1.27 46.06
CA GLU A 31 37.23 -0.21 46.32
C GLU A 31 36.56 1.07 46.85
N TYR A 32 35.39 1.41 46.31
CA TYR A 32 34.60 2.56 46.78
C TYR A 32 33.91 2.31 48.12
N LEU A 33 33.55 1.06 48.43
CA LEU A 33 32.95 0.67 49.72
C LEU A 33 33.98 0.76 50.85
N ASP A 34 35.21 0.30 50.61
CA ASP A 34 36.28 0.35 51.61
C ASP A 34 36.77 1.79 51.86
N ALA A 35 36.66 2.66 50.85
CA ALA A 35 37.09 4.05 50.94
C ALA A 35 36.06 5.01 51.57
N THR A 36 34.80 4.61 51.73
CA THR A 36 33.72 5.55 52.11
C THR A 36 33.28 5.43 53.57
N GLU A 37 33.27 6.56 54.29
CA GLU A 37 32.64 6.67 55.62
C GLU A 37 31.10 6.78 55.55
N ARG A 38 30.55 6.93 54.33
CA ARG A 38 29.12 7.17 54.05
C ARG A 38 28.41 5.91 53.55
N THR A 39 28.41 4.88 54.39
CA THR A 39 27.88 3.55 54.03
C THR A 39 26.39 3.55 53.71
N ARG A 40 25.60 4.43 54.34
CA ARG A 40 24.14 4.52 54.10
C ARG A 40 23.84 5.08 52.72
N GLU A 41 24.50 6.17 52.35
CA GLU A 41 24.41 6.83 51.05
C GLU A 41 24.84 5.86 49.94
N MET A 42 25.93 5.12 50.16
CA MET A 42 26.39 4.09 49.24
C MET A 42 25.35 2.98 49.03
N ALA A 43 24.76 2.47 50.12
CA ALA A 43 23.72 1.45 50.03
C ALA A 43 22.47 1.94 49.28
N VAL A 44 22.03 3.19 49.52
CA VAL A 44 20.92 3.80 48.77
C VAL A 44 21.30 3.95 47.30
N SER A 45 22.53 4.39 47.01
CA SER A 45 23.05 4.54 45.64
C SER A 45 22.99 3.21 44.88
N MET A 46 23.56 2.14 45.46
CA MET A 46 23.59 0.81 44.87
C MET A 46 22.19 0.23 44.68
N THR A 47 21.31 0.39 45.68
CA THR A 47 19.93 -0.13 45.59
C THR A 47 19.15 0.57 44.48
N ALA A 48 19.17 1.91 44.44
CA ALA A 48 18.48 2.68 43.41
C ALA A 48 19.04 2.38 42.00
N TYR A 49 20.36 2.21 41.89
CA TYR A 49 21.05 1.83 40.67
C TYR A 49 20.60 0.46 40.15
N VAL A 50 20.60 -0.58 41.00
CA VAL A 50 20.15 -1.94 40.64
C VAL A 50 18.70 -1.92 40.18
N LEU A 51 17.82 -1.25 40.92
CA LEU A 51 16.40 -1.15 40.56
C LEU A 51 16.24 -0.45 39.20
N ALA A 52 16.95 0.65 38.95
CA ALA A 52 16.91 1.34 37.66
C ALA A 52 17.39 0.42 36.51
N GLY A 53 18.49 -0.30 36.71
CA GLY A 53 19.04 -1.26 35.75
C GLY A 53 18.08 -2.42 35.45
N LEU A 54 17.49 -3.04 36.48
CA LEU A 54 16.55 -4.15 36.32
C LEU A 54 15.27 -3.71 35.59
N ILE A 55 14.70 -2.56 35.96
CA ILE A 55 13.46 -2.06 35.35
C ILE A 55 13.68 -1.73 33.86
N VAL A 56 14.85 -1.19 33.48
CA VAL A 56 15.13 -0.88 32.07
C VAL A 56 15.58 -2.10 31.25
N ALA A 57 16.27 -3.05 31.86
CA ALA A 57 16.86 -4.21 31.17
C ALA A 57 15.91 -5.41 31.01
N LEU A 58 15.16 -5.77 32.05
CA LEU A 58 14.38 -7.01 32.12
C LEU A 58 13.15 -7.06 31.20
N PRO A 59 12.35 -5.99 31.03
CA PRO A 59 11.19 -6.05 30.15
C PRO A 59 11.59 -6.43 28.72
N ARG A 60 10.72 -7.14 28.02
CA ARG A 60 11.03 -7.62 26.65
C ARG A 60 11.44 -6.46 25.74
N TRP A 61 12.47 -6.70 24.94
CA TRP A 61 12.94 -5.79 23.90
C TRP A 61 12.26 -6.19 22.59
N ASP A 62 10.99 -5.82 22.46
CA ASP A 62 10.12 -6.08 21.31
C ASP A 62 10.16 -4.93 20.28
N GLY A 63 11.02 -3.93 20.50
CA GLY A 63 11.13 -2.73 19.68
C GLY A 63 9.97 -1.74 19.82
N ARG A 64 9.01 -2.00 20.72
CA ARG A 64 7.97 -1.02 21.07
C ARG A 64 8.56 0.09 21.92
N ARG A 65 7.88 1.25 21.91
CA ARG A 65 8.25 2.35 22.80
C ARG A 65 8.04 1.93 24.25
N PHE A 66 9.06 2.11 25.08
CA PHE A 66 9.00 1.74 26.49
C PHE A 66 7.91 2.53 27.22
N PRO A 67 7.15 1.94 28.17
CA PRO A 67 6.06 2.63 28.84
C PRO A 67 6.51 3.85 29.67
N ALA A 68 5.65 4.86 29.79
CA ALA A 68 6.03 6.16 30.37
C ALA A 68 6.32 6.09 31.87
N VAL A 69 5.50 5.36 32.64
CA VAL A 69 5.65 5.25 34.10
C VAL A 69 6.97 4.57 34.49
N PRO A 70 7.35 3.39 33.95
CA PRO A 70 8.68 2.81 34.17
C PRO A 70 9.82 3.72 33.71
N THR A 71 9.65 4.47 32.61
CA THR A 71 10.68 5.42 32.13
C THR A 71 10.94 6.51 33.18
N ALA A 72 9.88 7.11 33.72
CA ALA A 72 9.98 8.14 34.75
C ALA A 72 10.58 7.57 36.04
N LEU A 73 10.13 6.38 36.46
CA LEU A 73 10.65 5.69 37.65
C LEU A 73 12.15 5.40 37.53
N VAL A 74 12.61 4.81 36.41
CA VAL A 74 14.02 4.54 36.14
C VAL A 74 14.85 5.82 36.14
N THR A 75 14.33 6.90 35.54
CA THR A 75 15.00 8.20 35.52
C THR A 75 15.21 8.74 36.93
N VAL A 76 14.15 8.74 37.76
CA VAL A 76 14.23 9.20 39.15
C VAL A 76 15.18 8.33 39.97
N LEU A 77 15.06 7.00 39.89
CA LEU A 77 15.94 6.07 40.59
C LEU A 77 17.40 6.27 40.20
N PHE A 78 17.70 6.49 38.92
CA PHE A 78 19.07 6.73 38.47
C PHE A 78 19.62 8.07 38.97
N LEU A 79 18.80 9.13 38.98
CA LEU A 79 19.22 10.43 39.53
C LEU A 79 19.46 10.36 41.04
N VAL A 80 18.64 9.61 41.78
CA VAL A 80 18.88 9.32 43.21
C VAL A 80 20.19 8.55 43.37
N ALA A 81 20.41 7.51 42.55
CA ALA A 81 21.64 6.74 42.58
C ALA A 81 22.87 7.62 42.34
N ALA A 82 22.82 8.49 41.33
CA ALA A 82 23.89 9.41 40.99
C ALA A 82 24.14 10.44 42.10
N GLN A 83 23.08 11.05 42.65
CA GLN A 83 23.20 12.01 43.74
C GLN A 83 23.89 11.40 44.97
N GLN A 84 23.47 10.19 45.37
CA GLN A 84 24.08 9.48 46.50
C GLN A 84 25.50 8.99 46.18
N GLY A 85 25.74 8.51 44.95
CA GLY A 85 27.07 8.06 44.52
C GLY A 85 28.08 9.20 44.42
N TYR A 86 27.64 10.40 44.07
CA TYR A 86 28.46 11.60 44.16
C TYR A 86 28.74 11.99 45.61
N ALA A 87 27.78 11.82 46.53
CA ALA A 87 27.97 12.10 47.95
C ALA A 87 29.02 11.18 48.60
N THR A 88 29.26 10.00 48.04
CA THR A 88 30.27 9.04 48.50
C THR A 88 31.61 9.14 47.75
N THR A 89 31.68 9.94 46.67
CA THR A 89 32.89 10.14 45.86
C THR A 89 33.50 11.53 46.15
N PRO A 90 34.56 11.64 46.97
CA PRO A 90 35.20 12.93 47.25
C PRO A 90 35.79 13.55 45.97
N PRO A 91 35.59 14.85 45.70
CA PRO A 91 36.16 15.48 44.52
C PRO A 91 37.68 15.61 44.64
N THR A 92 38.41 15.20 43.60
CA THR A 92 39.85 15.40 43.46
C THR A 92 40.13 16.39 42.33
N PRO A 93 41.23 17.15 42.36
CA PRO A 93 41.63 17.99 41.23
C PRO A 93 42.17 17.19 40.03
N ASP A 94 42.37 15.88 40.19
CA ASP A 94 42.92 14.98 39.16
C ASP A 94 41.97 14.79 37.98
N ALA A 95 42.44 15.11 36.78
CA ALA A 95 41.65 14.93 35.57
C ALA A 95 41.30 13.45 35.32
N GLY A 96 40.07 13.18 34.89
CA GLY A 96 39.59 11.84 34.56
C GLY A 96 38.89 11.11 35.71
N GLN A 97 38.61 11.79 36.82
CA GLN A 97 37.84 11.21 37.92
C GLN A 97 36.50 10.66 37.40
N SER A 98 36.16 9.45 37.83
CA SER A 98 34.89 8.80 37.49
C SER A 98 34.22 8.28 38.76
N PRO A 99 32.94 8.60 39.00
CA PRO A 99 32.20 7.99 40.09
C PRO A 99 31.96 6.51 39.79
N TRP A 100 31.73 5.72 40.83
CA TRP A 100 31.55 4.27 40.71
C TRP A 100 30.46 3.89 39.69
N PHE A 101 29.40 4.69 39.55
CA PHE A 101 28.27 4.42 38.66
C PHE A 101 28.48 4.82 37.18
N HIS A 102 29.64 5.38 36.79
CA HIS A 102 29.82 6.03 35.48
C HIS A 102 29.50 5.14 34.27
N LEU A 103 29.91 3.86 34.26
CA LEU A 103 29.54 2.94 33.16
C LEU A 103 28.03 2.71 33.08
N GLY A 104 27.37 2.63 34.25
CA GLY A 104 25.92 2.53 34.31
C GLY A 104 25.19 3.76 33.83
N PHE A 105 25.80 4.94 33.97
CA PHE A 105 25.28 6.16 33.37
C PHE A 105 25.27 6.07 31.85
N ILE A 106 26.38 5.64 31.24
CA ILE A 106 26.45 5.42 29.79
C ILE A 106 25.45 4.33 29.36
N ALA A 107 25.36 3.23 30.12
CA ALA A 107 24.40 2.16 29.86
C ALA A 107 22.94 2.64 29.95
N MET A 108 22.62 3.54 30.89
CA MET A 108 21.30 4.14 31.05
C MET A 108 20.92 5.00 29.84
N LEU A 109 21.84 5.85 29.37
CA LEU A 109 21.61 6.69 28.18
C LEU A 109 21.41 5.83 26.93
N PHE A 110 22.24 4.82 26.74
CA PHE A 110 22.10 3.85 25.66
C PHE A 110 20.74 3.13 25.75
N ALA A 111 20.39 2.62 26.93
CA ALA A 111 19.16 1.87 27.14
C ALA A 111 17.93 2.75 26.87
N LEU A 112 17.86 3.97 27.39
CA LEU A 112 16.75 4.91 27.14
C LEU A 112 16.67 5.33 25.66
N GLY A 113 17.81 5.53 24.99
CA GLY A 113 17.88 5.77 23.55
C GLY A 113 17.28 4.61 22.75
N MET A 114 17.74 3.38 23.00
CA MET A 114 17.24 2.17 22.34
C MET A 114 15.79 1.81 22.74
N ARG A 115 15.34 2.21 23.93
CA ARG A 115 13.94 2.15 24.39
C ARG A 115 13.04 3.22 23.77
N ARG A 116 13.56 4.00 22.81
CA ARG A 116 12.84 5.05 22.06
C ARG A 116 12.37 6.20 22.95
N ARG A 117 13.18 6.56 23.95
CA ARG A 117 12.94 7.64 24.91
C ARG A 117 14.10 8.64 24.95
N PRO A 118 14.54 9.21 23.80
CA PRO A 118 15.72 10.09 23.74
C PRO A 118 15.59 11.35 24.61
N GLY A 119 14.37 11.90 24.76
CA GLY A 119 14.14 13.04 25.66
C GLY A 119 14.37 12.72 27.14
N TRP A 120 14.10 11.48 27.57
CA TRP A 120 14.38 11.03 28.93
C TRP A 120 15.85 10.69 29.12
N ALA A 121 16.52 10.14 28.10
CA ALA A 121 17.97 10.01 28.11
C ALA A 121 18.64 11.38 28.29
N PHE A 122 18.16 12.40 27.57
CA PHE A 122 18.63 13.78 27.76
C PHE A 122 18.37 14.30 29.18
N ALA A 123 17.21 14.03 29.77
CA ALA A 123 16.91 14.43 31.14
C ALA A 123 17.86 13.78 32.17
N VAL A 124 18.17 12.49 32.01
CA VAL A 124 19.18 11.80 32.84
C VAL A 124 20.57 12.42 32.64
N TRP A 125 20.99 12.62 31.39
CA TRP A 125 22.27 13.25 31.08
C TRP A 125 22.39 14.63 31.71
N LEU A 126 21.37 15.47 31.54
CA LEU A 126 21.32 16.83 32.07
C LEU A 126 21.37 16.83 33.60
N GLY A 127 20.59 15.96 34.25
CA GLY A 127 20.57 15.86 35.72
C GLY A 127 21.92 15.41 36.29
N VAL A 128 22.53 14.38 35.73
CA VAL A 128 23.85 13.90 36.16
C VAL A 128 24.96 14.92 35.88
N THR A 129 24.89 15.61 34.74
CA THR A 129 25.83 16.70 34.39
C THR A 129 25.69 17.88 35.34
N ALA A 130 24.47 18.28 35.68
CA ALA A 130 24.23 19.36 36.64
C ALA A 130 24.80 19.00 38.03
N LEU A 131 24.56 17.76 38.50
CA LEU A 131 25.15 17.26 39.73
C LEU A 131 26.70 17.22 39.66
N SER A 132 27.27 16.91 38.49
CA SER A 132 28.73 16.91 38.24
C SER A 132 29.34 18.31 38.28
N VAL A 133 28.73 19.28 37.61
CA VAL A 133 29.29 20.65 37.53
C VAL A 133 29.29 21.32 38.90
N LEU A 134 28.29 21.03 39.75
CA LEU A 134 28.19 21.59 41.11
C LEU A 134 29.32 21.14 42.06
N ARG A 135 30.02 20.04 41.74
CA ARG A 135 31.10 19.46 42.56
C ARG A 135 32.50 19.75 42.01
N TRP A 136 32.62 20.37 40.83
CA TRP A 136 33.91 20.63 40.23
C TRP A 136 34.72 21.65 41.06
N PRO A 137 36.01 21.38 41.32
CA PRO A 137 36.85 22.26 42.10
C PRO A 137 37.09 23.57 41.36
N VAL A 138 37.10 24.66 42.12
CA VAL A 138 37.47 25.99 41.63
C VAL A 138 38.89 26.27 42.08
N VAL A 139 39.82 26.38 41.12
CA VAL A 139 41.22 26.70 41.37
C VAL A 139 41.51 28.03 40.69
N ASN A 140 42.00 29.01 41.46
CA ASN A 140 42.31 30.36 40.96
C ASN A 140 41.14 31.03 40.20
N GLY A 141 39.91 30.85 40.69
CA GLY A 141 38.70 31.41 40.07
C GLY A 141 38.24 30.70 38.79
N THR A 142 38.90 29.61 38.39
CA THR A 142 38.53 28.81 37.22
C THR A 142 37.97 27.46 37.66
N ILE A 143 36.84 27.06 37.09
CA ILE A 143 36.26 25.73 37.31
C ILE A 143 37.08 24.72 36.51
N ILE A 144 37.61 23.69 37.18
CA ILE A 144 38.36 22.62 36.52
C ILE A 144 37.41 21.45 36.21
N PRO A 145 37.18 21.10 34.92
CA PRO A 145 36.41 19.91 34.57
C PRO A 145 37.21 18.66 34.91
N VAL A 146 36.68 17.87 35.84
CA VAL A 146 37.36 16.67 36.35
C VAL A 146 36.85 15.39 35.66
N GLU A 147 35.62 15.42 35.14
CA GLU A 147 34.88 14.22 34.71
C GLU A 147 34.61 14.22 33.19
N THR A 148 35.26 13.33 32.43
CA THR A 148 35.21 13.31 30.94
C THR A 148 34.10 12.44 30.35
N TYR A 149 33.53 11.51 31.11
CA TYR A 149 32.54 10.53 30.62
C TYR A 149 31.23 11.16 30.12
N HIS A 150 30.92 12.40 30.49
CA HIS A 150 29.77 13.15 29.96
C HIS A 150 29.81 13.33 28.44
N VAL A 151 31.02 13.47 27.86
CA VAL A 151 31.22 13.57 26.40
C VAL A 151 30.86 12.26 25.70
N VAL A 152 31.26 11.13 26.30
CA VAL A 152 30.86 9.80 25.81
C VAL A 152 29.35 9.63 25.85
N GLY A 153 28.70 10.16 26.89
CA GLY A 153 27.23 10.18 26.99
C GLY A 153 26.56 10.92 25.83
N VAL A 154 27.10 12.08 25.42
CA VAL A 154 26.61 12.82 24.24
C VAL A 154 26.77 11.97 22.97
N ALA A 155 27.93 11.34 22.77
CA ALA A 155 28.18 10.50 21.60
C ALA A 155 27.20 9.31 21.52
N VAL A 156 26.92 8.65 22.65
CA VAL A 156 25.94 7.56 22.73
C VAL A 156 24.53 8.04 22.40
N MET A 157 24.14 9.21 22.90
CA MET A 157 22.83 9.81 22.58
C MET A 157 22.69 10.17 21.10
N ILE A 158 23.72 10.77 20.49
CA ILE A 158 23.73 11.07 19.05
C ILE A 158 23.61 9.78 18.23
N THR A 159 24.38 8.75 18.62
CA THR A 159 24.39 7.45 17.93
C THR A 159 23.01 6.79 17.99
N THR A 160 22.41 6.70 19.18
CA THR A 160 21.07 6.10 19.34
C THR A 160 19.98 6.90 18.62
N TRP A 161 20.08 8.23 18.59
CA TRP A 161 19.19 9.10 17.81
C TRP A 161 19.34 8.90 16.30
N MET A 162 20.57 8.78 15.80
CA MET A 162 20.86 8.50 14.39
C MET A 162 20.29 7.15 13.94
N VAL A 163 20.47 6.10 14.75
CA VAL A 163 19.90 4.77 14.49
C VAL A 163 18.37 4.85 14.35
N GLU A 164 17.70 5.59 15.23
CA GLU A 164 16.25 5.80 15.12
C GLU A 164 15.85 6.50 13.82
N ARG A 165 16.54 7.59 13.47
CA ARG A 165 16.22 8.42 12.30
C ARG A 165 16.51 7.71 10.98
N GLN A 166 17.62 6.98 10.90
CA GLN A 166 18.01 6.26 9.69
C GLN A 166 17.05 5.10 9.41
N TYR A 167 16.59 4.39 10.44
CA TYR A 167 15.57 3.36 10.28
C TYR A 167 14.24 3.93 9.77
N ASP A 168 13.80 5.08 10.30
CA ASP A 168 12.58 5.76 9.83
C ASP A 168 12.69 6.22 8.38
N PHE A 169 13.87 6.67 7.97
CA PHE A 169 14.13 7.05 6.58
C PHE A 169 14.06 5.84 5.63
N PHE A 170 14.70 4.72 5.99
CA PHE A 170 14.69 3.51 5.17
C PHE A 170 13.29 2.92 4.98
N LEU A 171 12.48 2.83 6.04
CA LEU A 171 11.12 2.30 5.94
C LEU A 171 10.24 3.16 5.03
N ARG A 172 10.27 4.49 5.21
CA ARG A 172 9.49 5.41 4.36
C ARG A 172 9.88 5.29 2.90
N ARG A 173 11.19 5.21 2.61
CA ARG A 173 11.69 5.04 1.23
C ARG A 173 11.27 3.70 0.62
N SER A 174 11.26 2.64 1.42
CA SER A 174 10.81 1.32 0.97
C SER A 174 9.32 1.32 0.62
N GLU A 175 8.48 1.90 1.47
CA GLU A 175 7.03 2.04 1.21
C GLU A 175 6.76 2.90 -0.03
N GLU A 176 7.48 4.00 -0.20
CA GLU A 176 7.35 4.88 -1.37
C GLU A 176 7.79 4.17 -2.66
N THR A 177 8.89 3.42 -2.61
CA THR A 177 9.37 2.63 -3.76
C THR A 177 8.37 1.56 -4.16
N GLN A 178 7.78 0.84 -3.19
CA GLN A 178 6.73 -0.15 -3.46
C GLN A 178 5.51 0.50 -4.11
N ARG A 179 5.03 1.63 -3.59
CA ARG A 179 3.90 2.36 -4.18
C ARG A 179 4.17 2.80 -5.62
N ILE A 180 5.39 3.26 -5.92
CA ILE A 180 5.77 3.63 -7.29
C ILE A 180 5.75 2.41 -8.21
N LEU A 181 6.28 1.28 -7.76
CA LEU A 181 6.29 0.03 -8.54
C LEU A 181 4.88 -0.50 -8.80
N ASP A 182 4.00 -0.49 -7.81
CA ASP A 182 2.62 -0.96 -7.97
C ASP A 182 1.83 -0.06 -8.93
N ASN A 183 2.00 1.27 -8.82
CA ASN A 183 1.41 2.21 -9.75
C ASN A 183 1.92 2.03 -11.19
N ALA A 184 3.22 1.73 -11.36
CA ALA A 184 3.80 1.47 -12.67
C ALA A 184 3.24 0.18 -13.29
N ARG A 185 3.08 -0.89 -12.49
CA ARG A 185 2.47 -2.15 -12.94
C ARG A 185 1.03 -1.99 -13.38
N ALA A 186 0.21 -1.29 -12.58
CA ALA A 186 -1.19 -1.03 -12.92
C ALA A 186 -1.33 -0.24 -14.24
N ARG A 187 -0.42 0.71 -14.51
CA ARG A 187 -0.40 1.45 -15.78
C ARG A 187 0.01 0.56 -16.97
N ASP A 188 1.02 -0.28 -16.81
CA ASP A 188 1.49 -1.19 -17.87
C ASP A 188 0.42 -2.25 -18.23
N GLU A 189 -0.31 -2.77 -17.23
CA GLU A 189 -1.44 -3.67 -17.44
C GLU A 189 -2.57 -2.99 -18.23
N ALA A 190 -2.98 -1.78 -17.83
CA ALA A 190 -4.01 -1.02 -18.55
C ALA A 190 -3.59 -0.71 -19.99
N GLU A 191 -2.32 -0.36 -20.22
CA GLU A 191 -1.80 -0.08 -21.57
C GLU A 191 -1.78 -1.35 -22.45
N LYS A 192 -1.37 -2.49 -21.89
CA LYS A 192 -1.40 -3.79 -22.58
C LYS A 192 -2.81 -4.18 -22.97
N ASP A 193 -3.78 -4.03 -22.07
CA ASP A 193 -5.18 -4.36 -22.35
C ASP A 193 -5.75 -3.51 -23.49
N MET A 194 -5.46 -2.20 -23.50
CA MET A 194 -5.88 -1.33 -24.61
C MET A 194 -5.23 -1.74 -25.94
N ARG A 195 -3.93 -2.07 -25.95
CA ARG A 195 -3.22 -2.52 -27.15
C ARG A 195 -3.77 -3.86 -27.66
N HIS A 196 -4.09 -4.79 -26.77
CA HIS A 196 -4.71 -6.07 -27.13
C HIS A 196 -6.12 -5.87 -27.69
N ALA A 197 -6.93 -5.02 -27.08
CA ALA A 197 -8.27 -4.68 -27.58
C ALA A 197 -8.22 -4.03 -28.97
N SER A 198 -7.28 -3.11 -29.19
CA SER A 198 -7.07 -2.47 -30.49
C SER A 198 -6.64 -3.47 -31.56
N SER A 199 -5.69 -4.36 -31.24
CA SER A 199 -5.20 -5.38 -32.19
C SER A 199 -6.31 -6.35 -32.59
N ARG A 200 -7.10 -6.85 -31.62
CA ARG A 200 -8.25 -7.72 -31.91
C ARG A 200 -9.27 -7.08 -32.86
N ARG A 201 -9.53 -5.78 -32.68
CA ARG A 201 -10.44 -5.04 -33.56
C ARG A 201 -9.90 -4.94 -34.99
N VAL A 202 -8.60 -4.71 -35.15
CA VAL A 202 -7.95 -4.68 -36.48
C VAL A 202 -8.06 -6.05 -37.15
N ASP A 203 -7.80 -7.12 -36.42
CA ASP A 203 -7.90 -8.49 -36.95
C ASP A 203 -9.33 -8.85 -37.36
N GLU A 204 -10.33 -8.43 -36.59
CA GLU A 204 -11.75 -8.62 -36.90
C GLU A 204 -12.16 -7.90 -38.19
N VAL A 205 -11.77 -6.63 -38.35
CA VAL A 205 -12.03 -5.85 -39.58
C VAL A 205 -11.33 -6.48 -40.77
N ARG A 206 -10.06 -6.88 -40.62
CA ARG A 206 -9.30 -7.57 -41.68
C ARG A 206 -9.98 -8.88 -42.09
N ARG A 207 -10.49 -9.67 -41.14
CA ARG A 207 -11.21 -10.91 -41.44
C ARG A 207 -12.48 -10.67 -42.25
N LEU A 208 -13.21 -9.59 -41.95
CA LEU A 208 -14.50 -9.30 -42.60
C LEU A 208 -14.34 -8.64 -43.99
N ALA A 209 -13.42 -7.68 -44.12
CA ALA A 209 -13.31 -6.86 -45.33
C ALA A 209 -12.03 -7.10 -46.14
N GLY A 210 -11.04 -7.82 -45.60
CA GLY A 210 -9.71 -7.96 -46.19
C GLY A 210 -9.75 -8.46 -47.63
N GLY A 211 -10.44 -9.58 -47.89
CA GLY A 211 -10.53 -10.15 -49.24
C GLY A 211 -11.21 -9.23 -50.25
N LEU A 212 -12.25 -8.50 -49.84
CA LEU A 212 -12.96 -7.55 -50.71
C LEU A 212 -12.08 -6.31 -51.01
N LEU A 213 -11.34 -5.82 -50.03
CA LEU A 213 -10.39 -4.72 -50.24
C LEU A 213 -9.20 -5.13 -51.11
N GLU A 214 -8.71 -6.38 -50.97
CA GLU A 214 -7.67 -6.94 -51.83
C GLU A 214 -8.15 -7.07 -53.27
N GLN A 215 -9.38 -7.54 -53.48
CA GLN A 215 -10.02 -7.59 -54.80
C GLN A 215 -10.09 -6.19 -55.42
N ILE A 216 -10.60 -5.19 -54.68
CA ILE A 216 -10.65 -3.79 -55.16
C ILE A 216 -9.26 -3.25 -55.51
N ALA A 217 -8.22 -3.62 -54.75
CA ALA A 217 -6.88 -3.09 -54.94
C ALA A 217 -6.11 -3.74 -56.11
N HIS A 218 -6.39 -5.00 -56.44
CA HIS A 218 -5.57 -5.78 -57.39
C HIS A 218 -6.33 -6.28 -58.63
N ASP A 219 -7.65 -6.38 -58.57
CA ASP A 219 -8.46 -6.80 -59.71
C ASP A 219 -8.77 -5.60 -60.61
N SER A 220 -8.47 -5.73 -61.90
CA SER A 220 -8.75 -4.72 -62.93
C SER A 220 -10.08 -4.95 -63.66
N ALA A 221 -10.82 -6.00 -63.31
CA ALA A 221 -12.15 -6.26 -63.87
C ALA A 221 -13.15 -5.16 -63.50
N GLU A 222 -14.16 -4.96 -64.35
CA GLU A 222 -15.26 -4.04 -64.03
C GLU A 222 -16.06 -4.58 -62.83
N VAL A 223 -16.40 -3.68 -61.91
CA VAL A 223 -17.19 -4.00 -60.71
C VAL A 223 -18.61 -4.37 -61.15
N THR A 224 -19.05 -5.58 -60.82
CA THR A 224 -20.38 -6.08 -61.15
C THR A 224 -21.42 -5.66 -60.11
N ASP A 225 -22.71 -5.74 -60.46
CA ASP A 225 -23.79 -5.51 -59.49
C ASP A 225 -23.74 -6.48 -58.31
N TYR A 226 -23.24 -7.71 -58.53
CA TYR A 226 -23.00 -8.69 -57.48
C TYR A 226 -21.93 -8.22 -56.51
N ASP A 227 -20.81 -7.68 -57.00
CA ASP A 227 -19.73 -7.13 -56.17
C ASP A 227 -20.24 -5.96 -55.33
N VAL A 228 -20.99 -5.03 -55.93
CA VAL A 228 -21.61 -3.90 -55.21
C VAL A 228 -22.51 -4.41 -54.08
N GLN A 229 -23.29 -5.47 -54.31
CA GLN A 229 -24.12 -6.08 -53.28
C GLN A 229 -23.28 -6.66 -52.14
N GLN A 230 -22.20 -7.38 -52.45
CA GLN A 230 -21.30 -7.93 -51.42
C GLN A 230 -20.61 -6.84 -50.61
N PHE A 231 -20.17 -5.75 -51.25
CA PHE A 231 -19.58 -4.60 -50.54
C PHE A 231 -20.58 -3.95 -49.58
N ARG A 232 -21.83 -3.70 -50.02
CA ARG A 232 -22.88 -3.13 -49.16
C ARG A 232 -23.23 -4.04 -47.99
N LEU A 233 -23.30 -5.36 -48.19
CA LEU A 233 -23.55 -6.30 -47.11
C LEU A 233 -22.42 -6.32 -46.08
N THR A 234 -21.16 -6.27 -46.52
CA THR A 234 -20.01 -6.25 -45.61
C THR A 234 -19.87 -4.90 -44.89
N GLU A 235 -20.15 -3.78 -45.55
CA GLU A 235 -20.21 -2.46 -44.93
C GLU A 235 -21.31 -2.40 -43.85
N ALA A 236 -22.51 -2.89 -44.16
CA ALA A 236 -23.60 -2.97 -43.20
C ALA A 236 -23.23 -3.85 -41.99
N GLN A 237 -22.59 -5.00 -42.22
CA GLN A 237 -22.13 -5.89 -41.15
C GLN A 237 -21.05 -5.24 -40.27
N LEU A 238 -20.12 -4.46 -40.84
CA LEU A 238 -19.14 -3.68 -40.09
C LEU A 238 -19.81 -2.57 -39.27
N ARG A 239 -20.80 -1.90 -39.83
CA ARG A 239 -21.56 -0.86 -39.11
C ARG A 239 -22.31 -1.45 -37.93
N ASP A 240 -22.92 -2.62 -38.12
CA ASP A 240 -23.62 -3.35 -37.06
C ASP A 240 -22.68 -3.83 -35.96
N SER A 241 -21.48 -4.33 -36.28
CA SER A 241 -20.52 -4.72 -35.24
C SER A 241 -20.06 -3.52 -34.40
N ILE A 242 -19.96 -2.34 -35.02
CA ILE A 242 -19.63 -1.08 -34.34
C ILE A 242 -20.80 -0.57 -33.50
N ARG A 243 -22.02 -0.56 -34.03
CA ARG A 243 -23.21 0.01 -33.35
C ARG A 243 -23.83 -0.94 -32.33
N GLY A 244 -23.87 -2.22 -32.64
CA GLY A 244 -24.47 -3.28 -31.82
C GLY A 244 -23.54 -3.90 -30.78
N ARG A 245 -22.22 -3.65 -30.85
CA ARG A 245 -21.18 -4.02 -29.87
C ARG A 245 -21.46 -5.33 -29.11
N SER A 246 -22.12 -5.26 -27.95
CA SER A 246 -22.35 -6.41 -27.07
C SER A 246 -23.36 -7.45 -27.58
N ILE A 247 -24.32 -7.05 -28.41
CA ILE A 247 -25.35 -7.94 -28.98
C ILE A 247 -25.04 -8.37 -30.42
N ALA A 248 -24.04 -7.75 -31.05
CA ALA A 248 -23.56 -8.08 -32.40
C ALA A 248 -22.67 -9.34 -32.41
N THR A 249 -23.19 -10.46 -31.91
CA THR A 249 -22.48 -11.74 -31.94
C THR A 249 -22.31 -12.24 -33.38
N PRO A 250 -21.33 -13.11 -33.67
CA PRO A 250 -21.14 -13.65 -35.03
C PRO A 250 -22.42 -14.26 -35.61
N HIS A 251 -23.20 -14.97 -34.79
CA HIS A 251 -24.45 -15.57 -35.22
C HIS A 251 -25.54 -14.53 -35.55
N VAL A 252 -25.68 -13.49 -34.71
CA VAL A 252 -26.60 -12.37 -35.00
C VAL A 252 -26.22 -11.67 -36.31
N LEU A 253 -24.94 -11.39 -36.52
CA LEU A 253 -24.45 -10.76 -37.75
C LEU A 253 -24.69 -11.62 -39.00
N GLU A 254 -24.60 -12.95 -38.88
CA GLU A 254 -24.94 -13.87 -39.99
C GLU A 254 -26.44 -13.83 -40.32
N LEU A 255 -27.30 -13.86 -39.29
CA LEU A 255 -28.76 -13.78 -39.46
C LEU A 255 -29.16 -12.47 -40.15
N THR A 256 -28.60 -11.33 -39.71
CA THR A 256 -28.91 -10.02 -40.30
C THR A 256 -28.35 -9.88 -41.70
N ARG A 257 -27.15 -10.42 -41.99
CA ARG A 257 -26.60 -10.46 -43.36
C ARG A 257 -27.51 -11.26 -44.29
N ALA A 258 -27.97 -12.44 -43.86
CA ALA A 258 -28.86 -13.28 -44.66
C ALA A 258 -30.22 -12.61 -44.91
N ALA A 259 -30.76 -11.89 -43.92
CA ALA A 259 -31.99 -11.12 -44.09
C ALA A 259 -31.84 -9.95 -45.07
N ARG A 260 -30.74 -9.19 -44.98
CA ARG A 260 -30.45 -8.10 -45.93
C ARG A 260 -30.26 -8.60 -47.36
N ALA A 261 -29.65 -9.77 -47.54
CA ALA A 261 -29.54 -10.40 -48.86
C ALA A 261 -30.92 -10.71 -49.49
N ARG A 262 -31.97 -10.90 -48.68
CA ARG A 262 -33.36 -11.06 -49.13
C ARG A 262 -34.11 -9.73 -49.33
N GLY A 263 -33.54 -8.60 -48.92
CA GLY A 263 -34.16 -7.27 -49.03
C GLY A 263 -34.76 -6.71 -47.74
N VAL A 264 -34.61 -7.40 -46.60
CA VAL A 264 -35.07 -6.91 -45.29
C VAL A 264 -34.05 -5.90 -44.73
N ALA A 265 -34.53 -4.74 -44.27
CA ALA A 265 -33.68 -3.78 -43.58
C ALA A 265 -33.52 -4.20 -42.11
N VAL A 266 -32.30 -4.10 -41.58
CA VAL A 266 -32.02 -4.41 -40.18
C VAL A 266 -31.19 -3.29 -39.57
N ASP A 267 -31.52 -2.86 -38.36
CA ASP A 267 -30.71 -1.91 -37.55
C ASP A 267 -30.39 -2.52 -36.20
N ILE A 268 -29.14 -2.42 -35.77
CA ILE A 268 -28.66 -2.97 -34.50
C ILE A 268 -28.02 -1.85 -33.70
N LEU A 269 -28.55 -1.58 -32.51
CA LEU A 269 -28.04 -0.57 -31.59
C LEU A 269 -27.76 -1.16 -30.21
N ASP A 270 -26.65 -0.76 -29.62
CA ASP A 270 -26.31 -1.07 -28.24
C ASP A 270 -26.16 0.21 -27.42
N GLU A 271 -27.12 0.45 -26.54
CA GLU A 271 -27.10 1.53 -25.55
C GLU A 271 -26.67 1.04 -24.16
N ARG A 272 -26.41 -0.27 -24.00
CA ARG A 272 -26.07 -0.94 -22.75
C ARG A 272 -24.62 -0.73 -22.34
N GLY A 273 -23.71 -0.74 -23.33
CA GLY A 273 -22.26 -0.55 -23.13
C GLY A 273 -21.56 -1.67 -22.33
N SER A 274 -22.29 -2.71 -21.94
CA SER A 274 -21.82 -3.88 -21.21
C SER A 274 -22.48 -5.14 -21.76
N THR A 275 -21.78 -6.27 -21.70
CA THR A 275 -22.26 -7.52 -22.30
C THR A 275 -23.44 -8.09 -21.51
N PRO A 276 -24.60 -8.35 -22.14
CA PRO A 276 -25.71 -9.08 -21.52
C PRO A 276 -25.30 -10.49 -21.08
N SER A 277 -26.15 -11.14 -20.27
CA SER A 277 -25.88 -12.53 -19.88
C SER A 277 -25.96 -13.48 -21.08
N PRO A 278 -25.29 -14.65 -21.02
CA PRO A 278 -25.36 -15.65 -22.09
C PRO A 278 -26.80 -16.07 -22.44
N GLU A 279 -27.68 -16.15 -21.44
CA GLU A 279 -29.09 -16.50 -21.62
C GLU A 279 -29.83 -15.44 -22.45
N VAL A 280 -29.60 -14.16 -22.16
CA VAL A 280 -30.16 -13.03 -22.93
C VAL A 280 -29.65 -13.04 -24.37
N LEU A 281 -28.35 -13.26 -24.58
CA LEU A 281 -27.77 -13.31 -25.93
C LEU A 281 -28.32 -14.49 -26.74
N GLN A 282 -28.48 -15.66 -26.11
CA GLN A 282 -29.05 -16.84 -26.75
C GLN A 282 -30.52 -16.60 -27.13
N SER A 283 -31.32 -16.07 -26.20
CA SER A 283 -32.72 -15.71 -26.44
C SER A 283 -32.85 -14.67 -27.56
N THR A 284 -31.96 -13.67 -27.57
CA THR A 284 -31.91 -12.63 -28.62
C THR A 284 -31.67 -13.25 -29.98
N ALA A 285 -30.67 -14.12 -30.11
CA ALA A 285 -30.38 -14.78 -31.37
C ALA A 285 -31.53 -15.68 -31.83
N GLN A 286 -32.18 -16.39 -30.90
CA GLN A 286 -33.31 -17.26 -31.21
C GLN A 286 -34.52 -16.45 -31.71
N GLN A 287 -34.95 -15.44 -30.95
CA GLN A 287 -36.09 -14.61 -31.30
C GLN A 287 -35.85 -13.83 -32.60
N LEU A 288 -34.63 -13.32 -32.80
CA LEU A 288 -34.25 -12.66 -34.04
C LEU A 288 -34.29 -13.64 -35.22
N ALA A 289 -33.81 -14.88 -35.06
CA ALA A 289 -33.87 -15.89 -36.11
C ALA A 289 -35.32 -16.23 -36.48
N GLU A 290 -36.20 -16.40 -35.49
CA GLU A 290 -37.63 -16.66 -35.67
C GLU A 290 -38.29 -15.54 -36.48
N ILE A 291 -38.12 -14.28 -36.05
CA ILE A 291 -38.65 -13.09 -36.76
C ILE A 291 -38.11 -13.03 -38.19
N LEU A 292 -36.79 -13.09 -38.38
CA LEU A 292 -36.16 -12.95 -39.68
C LEU A 292 -36.52 -14.08 -40.66
N SER A 293 -36.89 -15.26 -40.16
CA SER A 293 -37.34 -16.38 -40.99
C SER A 293 -38.75 -16.18 -41.55
N GLY A 294 -39.61 -15.43 -40.86
CA GLY A 294 -41.00 -15.20 -41.23
C GLY A 294 -41.23 -13.98 -42.14
N VAL A 295 -40.23 -13.12 -42.32
CA VAL A 295 -40.39 -11.82 -43.01
C VAL A 295 -39.63 -11.76 -44.34
N GLN A 296 -40.26 -11.14 -45.34
CA GLN A 296 -39.69 -10.98 -46.70
C GLN A 296 -39.31 -9.53 -47.03
N SER A 297 -39.89 -8.55 -46.34
CA SER A 297 -39.63 -7.12 -46.49
C SER A 297 -39.88 -6.41 -45.16
N GLY A 298 -39.52 -5.12 -45.06
CA GLY A 298 -39.72 -4.31 -43.85
C GLY A 298 -38.41 -4.03 -43.09
N VAL A 299 -38.55 -3.50 -41.88
CA VAL A 299 -37.44 -3.06 -41.01
C VAL A 299 -37.47 -3.84 -39.70
N VAL A 300 -36.35 -4.46 -39.34
CA VAL A 300 -36.14 -5.08 -38.03
C VAL A 300 -35.13 -4.26 -37.23
N THR A 301 -35.50 -3.83 -36.04
CA THR A 301 -34.64 -3.05 -35.14
C THR A 301 -34.34 -3.87 -33.89
N VAL A 302 -33.07 -4.08 -33.58
CA VAL A 302 -32.60 -4.78 -32.37
C VAL A 302 -31.86 -3.78 -31.49
N ARG A 303 -32.36 -3.53 -30.28
CA ARG A 303 -31.79 -2.55 -29.34
C ARG A 303 -31.41 -3.22 -28.03
N ALA A 304 -30.15 -3.13 -27.63
CA ALA A 304 -29.73 -3.43 -26.27
C ALA A 304 -29.99 -2.20 -25.38
N LEU A 305 -30.76 -2.39 -24.31
CA LEU A 305 -31.19 -1.29 -23.44
C LEU A 305 -30.17 -1.02 -22.33
N PRO A 306 -30.11 0.21 -21.79
CA PRO A 306 -29.21 0.57 -20.69
C PRO A 306 -29.32 -0.36 -19.47
N PRO A 307 -28.24 -0.55 -18.69
CA PRO A 307 -28.30 -1.36 -17.47
C PRO A 307 -29.31 -0.79 -16.47
N GLY A 308 -30.16 -1.65 -15.91
CA GLY A 308 -31.21 -1.25 -14.95
C GLY A 308 -32.62 -1.18 -15.54
N ASP A 309 -32.76 -1.31 -16.86
CA ASP A 309 -34.05 -1.56 -17.51
C ASP A 309 -34.52 -3.01 -17.27
N PRO A 310 -35.82 -3.27 -17.02
CA PRO A 310 -36.35 -4.63 -16.91
C PRO A 310 -36.09 -5.50 -18.15
N ALA A 311 -36.03 -4.92 -19.34
CA ALA A 311 -35.66 -5.61 -20.57
C ALA A 311 -34.19 -5.32 -20.91
N ALA A 312 -33.44 -6.37 -21.26
CA ALA A 312 -32.06 -6.22 -21.73
C ALA A 312 -31.98 -5.97 -23.24
N VAL A 313 -32.90 -6.57 -24.02
CA VAL A 313 -32.95 -6.40 -25.47
C VAL A 313 -34.40 -6.24 -25.92
N PHE A 314 -34.61 -5.32 -26.87
CA PHE A 314 -35.88 -5.06 -27.52
C PHE A 314 -35.74 -5.26 -29.03
N ILE A 315 -36.58 -6.12 -29.60
CA ILE A 315 -36.62 -6.40 -31.04
C ILE A 315 -37.96 -5.91 -31.57
N VAL A 316 -37.94 -5.07 -32.61
CA VAL A 316 -39.15 -4.58 -33.27
C VAL A 316 -39.09 -4.93 -34.74
N TYR A 317 -40.15 -5.51 -35.27
CA TYR A 317 -40.37 -5.66 -36.70
C TYR A 317 -41.52 -4.77 -37.15
N ASP A 318 -41.24 -3.94 -38.15
CA ASP A 318 -42.18 -3.06 -38.82
C ASP A 318 -42.25 -3.44 -40.31
N SER A 319 -43.42 -3.92 -40.76
CA SER A 319 -43.64 -4.30 -42.17
C SER A 319 -43.66 -3.09 -43.12
N GLN A 320 -43.74 -1.87 -42.57
CA GLN A 320 -43.98 -0.60 -43.24
C GLN A 320 -45.33 -0.49 -43.96
N ASN A 321 -46.25 -1.42 -43.66
CA ASN A 321 -47.63 -1.37 -44.12
C ASN A 321 -48.50 -0.70 -43.04
N PRO A 322 -49.23 0.38 -43.35
CA PRO A 322 -50.03 1.11 -42.36
C PRO A 322 -51.13 0.28 -41.69
N ASP A 323 -51.54 -0.82 -42.32
CA ASP A 323 -52.63 -1.68 -41.87
C ASP A 323 -52.15 -2.85 -40.99
N ASP A 324 -50.82 -3.07 -40.86
CA ASP A 324 -50.25 -4.12 -40.03
C ASP A 324 -49.70 -3.55 -38.72
N ASP A 325 -50.03 -4.20 -37.59
CA ASP A 325 -49.42 -3.85 -36.31
C ASP A 325 -47.95 -4.32 -36.26
N PRO A 326 -47.02 -3.49 -35.74
CA PRO A 326 -45.63 -3.90 -35.57
C PRO A 326 -45.51 -5.00 -34.51
N VAL A 327 -44.63 -5.96 -34.74
CA VAL A 327 -44.35 -7.04 -33.77
C VAL A 327 -43.19 -6.61 -32.89
N ALA A 328 -43.39 -6.60 -31.57
CA ALA A 328 -42.34 -6.28 -30.61
C ALA A 328 -42.01 -7.49 -29.73
N VAL A 329 -40.73 -7.67 -29.42
CA VAL A 329 -40.24 -8.70 -28.49
C VAL A 329 -39.33 -8.05 -27.46
N GLU A 330 -39.69 -8.18 -26.19
CA GLU A 330 -38.86 -7.81 -25.05
C GLU A 330 -38.19 -9.04 -24.47
N ILE A 331 -36.89 -8.95 -24.23
CA ILE A 331 -36.11 -10.00 -23.59
C ILE A 331 -35.69 -9.50 -22.22
N ALA A 332 -36.24 -10.12 -21.17
CA ALA A 332 -36.00 -9.73 -19.79
C ALA A 332 -34.53 -9.84 -19.41
N ASP A 333 -34.02 -8.85 -18.67
CA ASP A 333 -32.66 -8.88 -18.14
C ASP A 333 -32.50 -10.05 -17.15
N VAL A 334 -31.29 -10.61 -17.09
CA VAL A 334 -30.90 -11.79 -16.29
C VAL A 334 -31.55 -13.11 -16.70
N THR A 335 -32.86 -13.15 -16.92
CA THR A 335 -33.61 -14.40 -17.17
C THR A 335 -33.65 -14.80 -18.64
N GLY A 336 -33.51 -13.84 -19.56
CA GLY A 336 -33.61 -14.08 -21.00
C GLY A 336 -35.00 -14.47 -21.49
N VAL A 337 -36.04 -14.35 -20.65
CA VAL A 337 -37.41 -14.67 -21.03
C VAL A 337 -37.89 -13.67 -22.08
N ALA A 338 -38.32 -14.17 -23.23
CA ALA A 338 -38.88 -13.37 -24.31
C ALA A 338 -40.39 -13.20 -24.12
N SER A 339 -40.89 -11.98 -24.30
CA SER A 339 -42.32 -11.65 -24.30
C SER A 339 -42.64 -10.92 -25.60
N VAL A 340 -43.62 -11.43 -26.35
CA VAL A 340 -44.04 -10.90 -27.66
C VAL A 340 -45.30 -10.06 -27.47
N PHE A 341 -45.35 -8.87 -28.08
CA PHE A 341 -46.45 -7.93 -27.99
C PHE A 341 -46.77 -7.27 -29.34
#